data_AF-A0A165BV31-F1
#
_entry.id   AF-A0A165BV31-F1
#
_cell.length_a   1.000
_cell.length_b   1.000
_cell.length_c   1.000
_cell.angle_alpha   90.00
_cell.angle_beta   90.00
_cell.angle_gamma   90.00
#
_symmetry.space_group_name_H-M   'P 1'
#
loop_
_entity.id
_entity.type
_entity.pdbx_description
1 polymer ?
#
loop_
_entity_poly.entity_id
_entity_poly.type
_entity_poly.pdbx_seq_one_letter_code
_entity_poly.pdbx_strand_id
1 'polypeptide(L)' 'FLALRIEWCKARAHANRWSEECQLIEEEMHRVIAFHAYQARWWLDKIEQNPVASEEHQEGLIAYAMRQAELRTSL' A
#
# COMPACT_ATOMS: atom_id res chain seq x y z
N PHE A 1 -11.36 8.31 -46.29
CA PHE A 1 -12.17 7.52 -45.34
C PHE A 1 -11.37 6.51 -44.51
N LEU A 2 -10.43 5.73 -45.09
CA LEU A 2 -9.62 4.77 -44.31
C LEU A 2 -8.76 5.45 -43.23
N ALA A 3 -8.08 6.55 -43.59
CA ALA A 3 -7.26 7.33 -42.65
C ALA A 3 -8.07 7.82 -41.42
N LEU A 4 -9.28 8.34 -41.64
CA LEU A 4 -10.15 8.81 -40.55
C LEU A 4 -10.58 7.66 -39.62
N ARG A 5 -10.88 6.47 -40.18
CA ARG A 5 -11.23 5.29 -39.37
C ARG A 5 -10.04 4.78 -38.56
N ILE A 6 -8.83 4.83 -39.13
CA ILE A 6 -7.60 4.45 -38.43
C ILE A 6 -7.35 5.39 -37.24
N GLU A 7 -7.44 6.71 -37.48
CA GLU A 7 -7.23 7.70 -36.41
C GLU A 7 -8.30 7.58 -35.31
N TRP A 8 -9.56 7.32 -35.66
CA TRP A 8 -10.59 7.05 -34.66
C TRP A 8 -10.31 5.79 -33.84
N CYS A 9 -9.87 4.70 -34.48
CA CYS A 9 -9.50 3.48 -33.77
C CYS A 9 -8.33 3.70 -32.80
N LYS A 10 -7.32 4.48 -33.19
CA LYS A 10 -6.19 4.85 -32.31
C LYS A 10 -6.65 5.67 -31.12
N ALA A 11 -7.44 6.73 -31.36
CA ALA A 11 -7.96 7.59 -30.31
C ALA A 11 -8.82 6.80 -29.31
N ARG A 12 -9.67 5.89 -29.80
CA ARG A 12 -10.48 5.01 -28.95
C ARG A 12 -9.62 4.03 -28.14
N ALA A 13 -8.59 3.44 -28.76
CA ALA A 13 -7.68 2.55 -28.04
C ALA A 13 -6.91 3.27 -26.92
N HIS A 14 -6.47 4.52 -27.17
CA HIS A 14 -5.87 5.35 -26.12
C HIS A 14 -6.85 5.72 -25.02
N ALA A 15 -8.09 6.08 -25.35
CA ALA A 15 -9.12 6.39 -24.35
C ALA A 15 -9.41 5.18 -23.45
N ASN A 16 -9.52 3.98 -24.03
CA ASN A 16 -9.73 2.75 -23.27
C ASN A 16 -8.54 2.46 -22.35
N ARG A 17 -7.31 2.52 -22.87
CA ARG A 17 -6.10 2.30 -22.05
C ARG A 17 -6.00 3.31 -20.90
N TRP A 18 -6.27 4.59 -21.17
CA TRP A 18 -6.26 5.61 -20.13
C TRP A 18 -7.27 5.30 -19.03
N SER A 19 -8.47 4.85 -19.39
CA SER A 19 -9.47 4.42 -18.41
C SER A 19 -9.00 3.23 -17.57
N GLU A 20 -8.33 2.25 -18.19
CA GLU A 20 -7.73 1.11 -17.48
C GLU A 20 -6.62 1.58 -16.52
N GLU A 21 -5.74 2.48 -16.95
CA GLU A 21 -4.66 3.03 -16.13
C GLU A 21 -5.21 3.80 -14.92
N CYS A 22 -6.26 4.59 -15.08
CA CYS A 22 -6.92 5.27 -13.96
C CYS A 22 -7.46 4.26 -12.93
N GLN A 23 -8.12 3.19 -13.37
CA GLN A 23 -8.63 2.14 -12.48
C GLN A 23 -7.50 1.42 -11.76
N LEU A 24 -6.40 1.11 -12.45
CA LEU A 24 -5.24 0.45 -11.85
C LEU A 24 -4.57 1.33 -10.78
N ILE A 25 -4.48 2.64 -11.01
CA ILE A 25 -3.93 3.58 -10.02
C ILE A 25 -4.81 3.61 -8.77
N GLU A 26 -6.14 3.68 -8.93
CA GLU A 26 -7.08 3.65 -7.80
C GLU A 26 -6.94 2.36 -6.97
N GLU A 27 -6.86 1.21 -7.64
CA GLU A 27 -6.62 -0.07 -6.98
C GLU A 27 -5.28 -0.13 -6.27
N GLU A 28 -4.23 0.44 -6.86
CA GLU A 28 -2.91 0.48 -6.22
C GLU A 28 -2.93 1.40 -4.98
N MET A 29 -3.64 2.53 -5.03
CA MET A 29 -3.86 3.38 -3.85
C MET A 29 -4.56 2.61 -2.72
N HIS A 30 -5.60 1.84 -3.03
CA HIS A 30 -6.25 0.97 -2.04
C HIS A 30 -5.30 -0.10 -1.48
N ARG A 31 -4.48 -0.73 -2.32
CA ARG A 31 -3.49 -1.72 -1.89
C ARG A 31 -2.42 -1.13 -0.99
N VAL A 32 -1.94 0.08 -1.28
CA VAL A 32 -0.96 0.77 -0.45
C VAL A 32 -1.53 0.99 0.96
N ILE A 33 -2.77 1.47 1.08
CA ILE A 33 -3.42 1.65 2.39
C ILE A 33 -3.56 0.31 3.12
N ALA A 34 -4.04 -0.74 2.43
CA ALA A 34 -4.18 -2.07 3.01
C ALA A 34 -2.83 -2.66 3.47
N PHE A 35 -1.77 -2.45 2.70
CA PHE A 35 -0.42 -2.88 3.03
C PHE A 35 0.10 -2.17 4.28
N HIS A 36 -0.16 -0.86 4.41
CA HIS A 36 0.21 -0.09 5.59
C HIS A 36 -0.48 -0.61 6.86
N ALA A 37 -1.77 -0.91 6.79
CA ALA A 37 -2.51 -1.52 7.90
C ALA A 37 -1.94 -2.90 8.27
N TYR A 38 -1.67 -3.75 7.28
CA TYR A 38 -1.02 -5.04 7.50
C TYR A 38 0.35 -4.90 8.17
N GLN A 39 1.20 -3.98 7.70
CA GLN A 39 2.52 -3.73 8.27
C GLN A 39 2.45 -3.20 9.70
N ALA A 40 1.48 -2.33 10.01
CA ALA A 40 1.26 -1.87 11.37
C ALA A 40 0.91 -3.03 12.31
N ARG A 41 0.01 -3.92 11.86
CA ARG A 41 -0.33 -5.12 12.61
C ARG A 41 0.88 -6.03 12.82
N TRP A 42 1.69 -6.23 11.79
CA TRP A 42 2.91 -7.02 11.86
C TRP A 42 3.89 -6.50 12.92
N TRP A 43 4.03 -5.18 13.06
CA TRP A 43 4.85 -4.59 14.14
C TRP A 43 4.29 -4.89 15.53
N LEU A 44 2.97 -4.84 15.71
CA LEU A 44 2.33 -5.18 16.98
C LEU A 44 2.50 -6.67 17.31
N ASP A 45 2.31 -7.56 16.33
CA ASP A 45 2.47 -9.01 16.54
C ASP A 45 3.92 -9.38 16.92
N LYS A 46 4.92 -8.59 16.51
CA LYS A 46 6.32 -8.78 16.93
C LYS A 46 6.55 -8.57 18.42
N ILE A 47 5.72 -7.78 19.10
CA ILE A 47 5.83 -7.57 20.55
C ILE A 47 5.60 -8.89 21.29
N GLU A 48 4.61 -9.65 20.85
CA GLU A 48 4.21 -10.92 21.49
C GLU A 48 5.20 -12.06 21.18
N GLN A 49 5.91 -11.98 20.05
CA GLN A 49 6.78 -13.07 19.55
C GLN A 49 8.21 -13.04 20.11
N ASN A 50 8.61 -12.05 20.91
CA ASN A 50 9.99 -11.92 21.39
C ASN A 50 10.13 -12.04 22.92
N PRO A 51 10.09 -13.25 23.48
CA PRO A 51 10.17 -13.50 24.92
C PRO A 51 11.60 -13.43 25.51
N VAL A 52 12.63 -13.14 24.69
CA VAL A 52 14.05 -13.28 25.07
C VAL A 52 14.70 -11.96 25.53
N ALA A 53 14.00 -10.83 25.40
CA ALA A 53 14.51 -9.53 25.82
C ALA A 53 14.55 -9.42 27.36
N SER A 54 15.62 -8.85 27.93
CA SER A 54 15.57 -8.40 29.34
C SER A 54 14.46 -7.37 29.52
N GLU A 55 13.93 -7.20 30.74
CA GLU A 55 12.81 -6.28 31.02
C GLU A 55 13.04 -4.87 30.44
N GLU A 56 14.26 -4.33 30.57
CA GLU A 56 14.66 -3.04 30.00
C GLU A 56 14.63 -3.00 28.45
N HIS A 57 15.01 -4.10 27.79
CA HIS A 57 14.93 -4.20 26.33
C HIS A 57 13.49 -4.40 25.84
N GLN A 58 12.62 -4.98 26.69
CA GLN A 58 11.23 -5.23 26.37
C GLN A 58 10.44 -3.93 26.26
N GLU A 59 10.63 -2.98 27.19
CA GLU A 59 10.00 -1.66 27.11
C GLU A 59 10.40 -0.90 25.84
N GLY A 60 11.69 -0.88 25.51
CA GLY A 60 12.19 -0.23 24.29
C GLY A 60 11.66 -0.87 23.01
N LEU A 61 11.56 -2.21 22.96
CA LEU A 61 10.97 -2.95 21.84
C LEU A 61 9.48 -2.61 21.65
N ILE A 62 8.72 -2.57 22.74
CA ILE A 62 7.29 -2.21 22.72
C ILE A 62 7.13 -0.78 22.19
N ALA A 63 7.85 0.18 22.78
CA ALA A 63 7.76 1.59 22.38
C ALA A 63 8.13 1.78 20.90
N TYR A 64 9.17 1.10 20.42
CA TYR A 64 9.56 1.16 19.03
C TYR A 64 8.53 0.53 18.09
N ALA A 65 8.02 -0.66 18.40
CA ALA A 65 7.01 -1.34 17.61
C ALA A 65 5.71 -0.54 17.54
N MET A 66 5.26 0.03 18.66
CA MET A 66 4.09 0.92 18.70
C MET A 66 4.29 2.15 17.81
N ARG A 67 5.45 2.81 17.90
CA ARG A 67 5.79 3.94 17.02
C ARG A 67 5.80 3.55 15.54
N GLN A 68 6.33 2.37 15.21
CA GLN A 68 6.36 1.88 13.83
C GLN A 68 4.96 1.56 13.30
N ALA A 69 4.07 1.06 14.14
CA ALA A 69 2.67 0.82 13.80
C ALA A 69 1.93 2.15 13.57
N GLU A 70 2.05 3.09 14.51
CA GLU A 70 1.41 4.41 14.42
C GLU A 70 1.81 5.17 13.15
N LEU A 71 3.12 5.22 12.85
CA LEU A 71 3.64 5.90 11.65
C LEU A 71 3.08 5.31 10.35
N ARG A 72 2.69 4.03 10.34
CA ARG A 72 2.13 3.38 9.15
C ARG A 72 0.63 3.62 9.02
N THR A 73 -0.08 3.80 10.13
CA THR A 73 -1.52 4.09 10.17
C THR A 73 -1.86 5.58 10.18
N SER A 74 -0.88 6.48 10.31
CA SER A 74 -1.09 7.94 10.35
C SER A 74 -1.18 8.61 8.98
N LEU A 75 -1.21 7.83 7.89
CA LEU A 75 -1.47 8.30 6.52
C LEU A 75 -2.98 8.31 6.25
#